data_AF-A0A9E5P0K3-F1
#
_entry.id   AF-A0A9E5P0K3-F1
#
_cell.length_a   1.000
_cell.length_b   1.000
_cell.length_c   1.000
_cell.angle_alpha   90.00
_cell.angle_beta   90.00
_cell.angle_gamma   90.00
#
_symmetry.space_group_name_H-M   'P 1'
#
loop_
_entity.id
_entity.type
_entity.pdbx_description
1 polymer ?
#
loop_
_entity_poly.entity_id
_entity_poly.type
_entity_poly.pdbx_seq_one_letter_code
_entity_poly.pdbx_strand_id
1 'polypeptide(L)'
;MLFLGMVSLLTDVSSEMIYPLLPLFLSSVLGVSIPFIGLIEGVAESTASLMKVVSGWLSDRARRRKPFIWIGYGLSTVVKPLFAISTAGWQVLLFRFGDRFGKGIRTSP
;
A
#
# COMPACT_ATOMS: atom_id res chain seq x y z
N MET A 1 16.84 -19.17 0.35
CA MET A 1 15.40 -19.37 0.60
C MET A 1 15.00 -18.97 2.02
N LEU A 2 15.71 -19.41 3.07
CA LEU A 2 15.43 -19.02 4.48
C LEU A 2 15.34 -17.50 4.71
N PHE A 3 16.30 -16.71 4.21
CA PHE A 3 16.28 -15.25 4.36
C PHE A 3 15.09 -14.56 3.69
N LEU A 4 14.69 -15.00 2.50
CA LEU A 4 13.49 -14.50 1.82
C LEU A 4 12.21 -14.85 2.59
N GLY A 5 12.16 -16.06 3.17
CA GLY A 5 11.06 -16.49 4.04
C GLY A 5 10.92 -15.64 5.29
N MET A 6 12.04 -15.32 5.97
CA MET A 6 12.02 -14.44 7.15
C MET A 6 11.56 -13.02 6.81
N VAL A 7 12.04 -12.46 5.69
CA VAL A 7 11.62 -11.13 5.23
C VAL A 7 10.12 -11.12 4.90
N SER A 8 9.62 -12.17 4.23
CA SER A 8 8.18 -12.30 3.94
C SER A 8 7.36 -12.38 5.23
N LEU A 9 7.76 -13.24 6.17
CA LEU A 9 7.07 -13.43 7.44
C LEU A 9 6.99 -12.12 8.24
N LEU A 10 8.11 -11.41 8.39
CA LEU A 10 8.14 -10.12 9.08
C LEU A 10 7.27 -9.07 8.38
N THR A 11 7.22 -9.10 7.04
CA THR A 11 6.39 -8.18 6.25
C THR A 11 4.90 -8.49 6.42
N ASP A 12 4.53 -9.77 6.47
CA ASP A 12 3.15 -10.20 6.66
C ASP A 12 2.67 -9.90 8.08
N VAL A 13 3.46 -10.23 9.10
CA VAL A 13 3.15 -9.89 10.50
C VAL A 13 2.94 -8.38 10.67
N SER A 14 3.83 -7.56 10.11
CA SER A 14 3.68 -6.10 10.17
C SER A 14 2.41 -5.61 9.44
N SER A 15 2.02 -6.27 8.35
CA SER A 15 0.84 -5.88 7.58
C SER A 15 -0.45 -6.26 8.30
N GLU A 16 -0.51 -7.45 8.90
CA GLU A 16 -1.64 -7.95 9.70
C GLU A 16 -1.86 -7.12 10.97
N MET A 17 -0.80 -6.67 11.63
CA MET A 17 -0.93 -5.80 12.81
C MET A 17 -1.54 -4.43 12.47
N ILE A 18 -1.25 -3.88 11.29
CA ILE A 18 -1.74 -2.55 10.88
C ILE A 18 -3.18 -2.62 10.37
N TYR A 19 -3.62 -3.77 9.85
CA TYR A 19 -4.93 -3.94 9.24
C TYR A 19 -6.10 -3.51 10.15
N PRO A 20 -6.20 -3.97 11.42
CA PRO A 20 -7.26 -3.51 12.32
C PRO A 20 -7.00 -2.12 12.91
N LEU A 21 -5.74 -1.70 13.03
CA LEU A 21 -5.38 -0.42 13.65
C LEU A 21 -5.80 0.78 12.80
N LEU A 22 -5.82 0.62 11.48
CA LEU A 22 -6.08 1.77 10.61
C LEU A 22 -7.54 2.22 10.55
N PRO A 23 -8.53 1.32 10.40
CA PRO A 23 -9.94 1.69 10.53
C PRO A 23 -10.24 2.31 11.90
N LEU A 24 -9.61 1.77 12.96
CA LEU A 24 -9.70 2.30 14.31
C LEU A 24 -9.15 3.72 14.41
N PHE A 25 -7.97 3.99 13.87
CA PHE A 25 -7.40 5.35 13.85
C PHE A 25 -8.29 6.34 13.08
N LEU A 26 -8.80 5.91 11.91
CA LEU A 26 -9.68 6.74 11.09
C LEU A 26 -10.99 7.08 11.80
N SER A 27 -11.61 6.12 12.50
CA SER A 27 -12.88 6.36 13.19
C SER A 27 -12.70 7.08 14.53
N SER A 28 -11.73 6.67 15.36
CA SER A 28 -11.59 7.14 16.74
C SER A 28 -10.79 8.43 16.88
N VAL A 29 -9.77 8.64 16.04
CA VAL A 29 -8.90 9.83 16.13
C VAL A 29 -9.32 10.90 15.13
N LEU A 30 -9.58 10.49 13.88
CA LEU A 30 -9.91 11.43 12.80
C LEU A 30 -11.43 11.65 12.62
N GLY A 31 -12.28 10.92 13.35
CA GLY A 31 -13.74 11.08 13.29
C GLY A 31 -14.36 10.77 11.93
N VAL A 32 -13.69 9.96 11.10
CA VAL A 32 -14.13 9.61 9.76
C VAL A 32 -15.31 8.63 9.83
N SER A 33 -16.34 8.85 9.01
CA SER A 33 -17.52 7.98 8.97
C SER A 33 -17.19 6.58 8.41
N ILE A 34 -17.83 5.55 8.96
CA ILE A 34 -17.63 4.14 8.56
C ILE A 34 -17.77 3.91 7.05
N PRO A 35 -18.78 4.47 6.35
CA PRO A 35 -18.90 4.32 4.89
C PRO A 35 -17.70 4.92 4.13
N PHE A 36 -17.14 6.03 4.62
CA PHE A 36 -15.99 6.67 3.99
C PHE A 36 -14.69 5.89 4.23
N ILE A 37 -14.54 5.24 5.39
CA ILE A 37 -13.44 4.30 5.66
C ILE A 37 -13.50 3.13 4.66
N GLY A 38 -14.68 2.54 4.44
CA GLY A 38 -14.87 1.48 3.45
C GLY A 38 -14.51 1.94 2.03
N LEU A 39 -14.82 3.19 1.68
CA LEU A 39 -14.44 3.79 0.39
C LEU A 39 -12.91 3.91 0.26
N ILE A 40 -12.23 4.38 1.32
CA ILE A 40 -10.75 4.47 1.37
C ILE A 40 -10.13 3.08 1.15
N GLU A 41 -10.59 2.07 1.89
CA GLU A 41 -10.04 0.71 1.78
C GLU A 41 -10.34 0.07 0.42
N GLY A 42 -11.55 0.23 -0.09
CA GLY A 42 -11.96 -0.30 -1.40
C GLY A 42 -11.14 0.28 -2.55
N VAL A 43 -10.93 1.60 -2.54
CA VAL A 43 -10.09 2.29 -3.54
C VAL A 43 -8.64 1.84 -3.42
N ALA A 44 -8.12 1.76 -2.19
CA ALA A 44 -6.76 1.35 -1.91
C ALA A 44 -6.48 -0.08 -2.42
N GLU A 45 -7.32 -1.06 -2.08
CA GLU A 45 -7.12 -2.46 -2.47
C GLU A 45 -7.34 -2.70 -3.97
N SER A 46 -8.32 -2.00 -4.57
CA SER A 46 -8.56 -2.04 -6.02
C SER A 46 -7.36 -1.48 -6.78
N THR A 47 -6.77 -0.38 -6.31
CA THR A 47 -5.57 0.22 -6.91
C THR A 47 -4.38 -0.72 -6.84
N ALA A 48 -4.15 -1.36 -5.69
CA ALA A 48 -3.07 -2.33 -5.52
C ALA A 48 -3.24 -3.52 -6.48
N SER A 49 -4.45 -4.05 -6.59
CA SER A 49 -4.76 -5.21 -7.44
C SER A 49 -4.60 -4.89 -8.92
N LEU A 50 -5.12 -3.74 -9.38
CA LEU A 50 -4.94 -3.27 -10.75
C LEU A 50 -3.45 -3.04 -11.07
N MET A 51 -2.73 -2.39 -10.16
CA MET A 51 -1.31 -2.12 -10.39
C MET A 51 -0.49 -3.39 -10.48
N LYS A 52 -0.76 -4.44 -9.69
CA LYS A 52 -0.07 -5.74 -9.82
C LYS A 52 -0.17 -6.32 -11.24
N VAL A 53 -1.36 -6.24 -11.85
CA VAL A 53 -1.60 -6.76 -13.21
C VAL A 53 -0.85 -5.91 -14.23
N VAL A 54 -0.96 -4.58 -14.13
CA VAL A 54 -0.31 -3.64 -15.06
C VAL A 54 1.22 -3.75 -14.96
N SER A 55 1.77 -3.75 -13.75
CA SER A 55 3.21 -3.83 -13.54
C SER A 55 3.78 -5.20 -13.86
N GLY A 56 3.03 -6.29 -13.64
CA GLY A 56 3.41 -7.63 -14.10
C GLY A 56 3.54 -7.68 -15.61
N TRP A 57 2.53 -7.21 -16.34
CA TRP A 57 2.58 -7.15 -17.80
C TRP A 57 3.73 -6.27 -18.31
N LEU A 58 3.93 -5.07 -17.74
CA LEU A 58 5.00 -4.15 -18.14
C LEU A 58 6.39 -4.71 -17.83
N SER A 59 6.55 -5.35 -16.66
CA SER A 59 7.80 -5.97 -16.22
C SER A 59 8.20 -7.15 -17.10
N ASP A 60 7.23 -8.00 -17.47
CA ASP A 60 7.47 -9.14 -18.35
C ASP A 60 7.77 -8.69 -19.79
N ARG A 61 7.09 -7.65 -20.27
CA ARG A 61 7.40 -7.01 -21.57
C ARG A 61 8.80 -6.39 -21.60
N ALA A 62 9.21 -5.72 -20.51
CA ALA A 62 10.51 -5.08 -20.40
C ALA A 62 11.65 -6.05 -20.08
N ARG A 63 11.33 -7.30 -19.69
CA ARG A 63 12.29 -8.35 -19.29
C ARG A 63 13.30 -7.90 -18.21
N ARG A 64 12.97 -6.82 -17.47
CA ARG A 64 13.80 -6.18 -16.45
C ARG A 64 12.95 -5.81 -15.24
N ARG A 65 13.03 -6.63 -14.20
CA ARG A 65 12.25 -6.48 -12.95
C ARG A 65 12.80 -5.41 -12.00
N LYS A 66 14.12 -5.15 -12.03
CA LYS A 66 14.81 -4.27 -11.06
C LYS A 66 14.22 -2.85 -10.98
N PRO A 67 14.01 -2.09 -12.07
CA PRO A 67 13.55 -0.71 -11.97
C PRO A 67 12.16 -0.55 -11.34
N PHE A 68 11.24 -1.48 -11.61
CA PHE A 68 9.89 -1.48 -11.04
C PHE A 68 9.92 -1.64 -9.52
N ILE A 69 10.79 -2.51 -9.01
CA ILE A 69 10.97 -2.71 -7.57
C ILE A 69 11.46 -1.42 -6.89
N TRP A 70 12.45 -0.73 -7.48
CA TRP A 70 12.98 0.54 -6.94
C TRP A 70 11.92 1.63 -6.90
N ILE A 71 11.14 1.78 -7.98
CA ILE A 71 10.06 2.78 -8.05
C ILE A 71 8.95 2.47 -7.03
N GLY A 72 8.52 1.21 -6.93
CA GLY A 72 7.49 0.80 -5.98
C GLY A 72 7.90 0.99 -4.52
N TYR A 73 9.15 0.67 -4.17
CA TYR A 73 9.69 0.95 -2.83
C TYR A 73 9.88 2.43 -2.57
N GLY A 74 10.42 3.19 -3.52
CA GLY A 74 10.61 4.64 -3.39
C GLY A 74 9.28 5.34 -3.10
N LEU A 75 8.25 5.03 -3.89
CA LEU A 75 6.92 5.61 -3.72
C LEU A 75 6.31 5.25 -2.36
N SER A 76 6.35 3.97 -1.97
CA SER A 76 5.81 3.53 -0.66
C SER A 76 6.55 4.17 0.52
N THR A 77 7.87 4.37 0.39
CA THR A 77 8.71 4.93 1.45
C THR A 77 8.46 6.43 1.64
N VAL A 78 8.22 7.17 0.56
CA VAL A 78 7.89 8.61 0.64
C VAL A 78 6.49 8.83 1.19
N VAL A 79 5.54 7.96 0.86
CA VAL A 79 4.13 8.15 1.22
C VAL A 79 3.83 7.78 2.67
N LYS A 80 4.52 6.78 3.23
CA LYS A 80 4.29 6.32 4.61
C LYS A 80 4.45 7.40 5.69
N PRO A 81 5.50 8.24 5.69
CA PRO A 81 5.62 9.36 6.62
C PRO A 81 4.50 10.40 6.51
N LEU A 82 3.87 10.53 5.33
CA LEU A 82 2.80 11.51 5.12
C LEU A 82 1.52 11.18 5.91
N PHE A 83 1.29 9.90 6.26
CA PHE A 83 0.20 9.53 7.17
C PHE A 83 0.37 10.09 8.59
N ALA A 84 1.59 10.36 9.04
CA ALA A 84 1.82 10.92 10.37
C ALA A 84 1.35 12.38 10.47
N ILE A 85 1.23 13.07 9.34
CA ILE A 85 0.88 14.50 9.25
C ILE A 85 -0.58 14.68 8.79
N SER A 86 -1.30 13.59 8.47
CA SER A 86 -2.68 13.70 7.99
C SER A 86 -3.62 14.16 9.10
N THR A 87 -4.29 15.27 8.87
CA THR A 87 -5.29 15.88 9.75
C THR A 87 -6.72 15.67 9.26
N ALA A 88 -6.89 15.19 8.02
CA ALA A 88 -8.21 14.98 7.41
C ALA A 88 -8.30 13.65 6.64
N GLY A 89 -9.48 13.03 6.63
CA GLY A 89 -9.71 11.73 5.98
C GLY A 89 -9.42 11.70 4.47
N TRP A 90 -9.58 12.82 3.75
CA TRP A 90 -9.24 12.90 2.33
C TRP A 90 -7.73 12.83 2.07
N GLN A 91 -6.91 13.33 3.00
CA GLN A 91 -5.44 13.21 2.92
C GLN A 91 -5.04 11.76 3.13
N VAL A 92 -5.68 11.07 4.07
CA VAL A 92 -5.48 9.63 4.29
C VAL A 92 -5.84 8.86 3.04
N LEU A 93 -6.93 9.18 2.35
CA LEU A 93 -7.31 8.56 1.07
C LEU A 93 -6.20 8.70 0.02
N LEU A 94 -5.70 9.93 -0.18
CA LEU A 94 -4.61 10.23 -1.12
C LEU A 94 -3.32 9.47 -0.80
N PHE A 95 -2.92 9.45 0.47
CA PHE A 95 -1.73 8.72 0.89
C PHE A 95 -1.94 7.20 0.84
N ARG A 96 -3.15 6.69 1.13
CA ARG A 96 -3.51 5.27 0.95
C ARG A 96 -3.36 4.85 -0.50
N PHE A 97 -3.87 5.68 -1.41
CA PHE A 97 -3.79 5.43 -2.84
C PHE A 97 -2.33 5.36 -3.29
N GLY A 98 -1.49 6.32 -2.89
CA GLY A 98 -0.06 6.34 -3.23
C GLY A 98 0.72 5.13 -2.69
N ASP A 99 0.51 4.74 -1.42
CA ASP A 99 1.16 3.56 -0.84
C ASP A 99 0.74 2.27 -1.56
N ARG A 100 -0.55 2.13 -1.89
CA ARG A 100 -1.06 0.96 -2.62
C ARG A 100 -0.62 0.91 -4.07
N PHE A 101 -0.48 2.05 -4.74
CA PHE A 101 0.12 2.14 -6.06
C PHE A 101 1.57 1.63 -6.04
N GLY A 102 2.38 2.09 -5.07
CA GLY A 102 3.75 1.63 -4.89
C GLY A 102 3.87 0.15 -4.55
N LYS A 103 2.99 -0.36 -3.68
CA LYS A 103 2.88 -1.80 -3.40
C LYS A 103 2.56 -2.60 -4.66
N GLY A 104 1.58 -2.18 -5.45
CA GLY A 104 1.17 -2.89 -6.67
C GLY A 104 2.31 -3.06 -7.66
N ILE A 105 3.11 -2.02 -7.86
CA ILE A 105 4.27 -2.03 -8.77
C ILE A 105 5.35 -3.05 -8.34
N ARG A 106 5.66 -3.12 -7.04
CA ARG A 106 6.76 -4.00 -6.54
C ARG A 106 6.35 -5.46 -6.39
N THR A 107 5.06 -5.77 -6.21
CA THR A 107 4.56 -7.13 -5.97
C THR A 107 3.97 -7.79 -7.22
N SER A 108 4.58 -7.53 -8.38
CA SER A 108 4.20 -8.19 -9.63
C SER A 108 4.56 -9.68 -9.59
N PRO A 109 3.70 -10.60 -10.08
CA PRO A 109 4.06 -12.01 -10.30
C PRO A 109 5.27 -12.16 -11.24
#